data_AF-A0A1Q6E5A5-F1
#
_entry.id   AF-A0A1Q6E5A5-F1
#
_cell.length_a   1.000
_cell.length_b   1.000
_cell.length_c   1.000
_cell.angle_alpha   90.00
_cell.angle_beta   90.00
_cell.angle_gamma   90.00
#
_symmetry.space_group_name_H-M   'P 1'
#
loop_
_entity.id
_entity.type
_entity.pdbx_description
1 polymer ?
#
loop_
_entity_poly.entity_id
_entity_poly.type
_entity_poly.pdbx_seq_one_letter_code
_entity_poly.pdbx_strand_id
1 'polypeptide(L)'
;MNALKALAGVDDDLLVIDDEVIAPICHLKTEHLKSTNPRLHSDETLLALAVSSRGNAIAAQLMDSINKLKGCDAHFSVIISPTDENLYRTLGINVSCEPKFEQRRFYHK
;
A
#
# COMPACT_ATOMS: atom_id res chain seq x y z
N MET A 1 -5.08 -0.44 2.33
CA MET A 1 -5.42 -0.11 3.72
C MET A 1 -6.85 -0.50 4.06
N ASN A 2 -7.85 -0.04 3.33
CA ASN A 2 -9.27 -0.26 3.65
C ASN A 2 -9.64 -1.75 3.73
N ALA A 3 -9.16 -2.58 2.80
CA ALA A 3 -9.37 -4.03 2.87
C ALA A 3 -8.81 -4.65 4.17
N LEU A 4 -7.63 -4.19 4.61
CA LEU A 4 -7.02 -4.67 5.85
C LEU A 4 -7.82 -4.22 7.08
N LYS A 5 -8.33 -2.97 7.08
CA LYS A 5 -9.24 -2.47 8.12
C LYS A 5 -10.51 -3.31 8.20
N ALA A 6 -11.15 -3.57 7.06
CA ALA A 6 -12.34 -4.41 6.99
C ALA A 6 -12.09 -5.83 7.54
N LEU A 7 -10.98 -6.48 7.15
CA LEU A 7 -10.60 -7.81 7.64
C LEU A 7 -10.21 -7.85 9.13
N ALA A 8 -9.80 -6.71 9.68
CA ALA A 8 -9.46 -6.54 11.09
C ALA A 8 -10.64 -6.06 11.95
N GLY A 9 -11.79 -5.72 11.34
CA GLY A 9 -12.93 -5.13 12.05
C GLY A 9 -12.67 -3.70 12.54
N VAL A 10 -11.81 -2.95 11.86
CA VAL A 10 -11.48 -1.56 12.16
C VAL A 10 -12.31 -0.64 11.27
N ASP A 11 -12.81 0.45 11.85
CA ASP A 11 -13.56 1.49 11.13
C ASP A 11 -12.72 2.08 9.97
N ASP A 12 -13.34 2.26 8.80
CA ASP A 12 -12.66 2.79 7.62
C ASP A 12 -12.26 4.26 7.81
N ASP A 13 -13.04 5.03 8.58
CA ASP A 13 -12.80 6.46 8.82
C ASP A 13 -11.63 6.73 9.80
N LEU A 14 -11.18 5.68 10.50
CA LEU A 14 -10.10 5.84 11.47
C LEU A 14 -8.74 6.03 10.79
N LEU A 15 -8.07 7.14 11.09
CA LEU A 15 -6.68 7.35 10.66
C LEU A 15 -5.72 6.48 11.49
N VAL A 16 -4.94 5.64 10.81
CA VAL A 16 -4.05 4.64 11.44
C VAL A 16 -2.57 4.88 11.18
N ILE A 17 -2.24 5.75 10.22
CA ILE A 17 -0.89 6.22 9.96
C ILE A 17 -0.91 7.72 10.21
N ASP A 18 -0.04 8.19 11.10
CA ASP A 18 0.07 9.59 11.45
C ASP A 18 0.79 10.39 10.36
N ASP A 19 0.43 11.66 10.21
CA ASP A 19 1.09 12.59 9.28
C ASP A 19 2.58 12.76 9.61
N GLU A 20 2.98 12.64 10.87
CA GLU A 20 4.38 12.63 11.33
C GLU A 20 5.18 11.45 10.75
N VAL A 21 4.51 10.36 10.34
CA VAL A 21 5.14 9.22 9.66
C VAL A 21 5.11 9.38 8.15
N ILE A 22 4.02 9.92 7.60
CA ILE A 22 3.86 10.08 6.14
C ILE A 22 4.79 11.17 5.60
N ALA A 23 4.83 12.33 6.27
CA ALA A 23 5.55 13.51 5.76
C ALA A 23 7.06 13.27 5.53
N PRO A 24 7.80 12.61 6.42
CA PRO A 24 9.21 12.30 6.19
C PRO A 24 9.44 11.37 4.99
N ILE A 25 8.56 10.39 4.77
CA ILE A 25 8.67 9.46 3.64
C ILE A 25 8.43 10.22 2.33
N CYS A 26 7.38 11.06 2.27
CA CYS A 26 7.12 11.90 1.13
C CYS A 26 8.28 12.87 0.84
N HIS A 27 8.82 13.52 1.88
CA HIS A 27 9.97 14.42 1.77
C HIS A 27 11.22 13.70 1.23
N LEU A 28 11.51 12.50 1.72
CA LEU A 28 12.60 11.66 1.20
C LEU A 28 12.40 11.36 -0.29
N LYS A 29 11.20 10.96 -0.70
CA LYS A 29 10.88 10.65 -2.10
C LYS A 29 11.10 11.85 -3.02
N THR A 30 10.59 13.02 -2.66
CA THR A 30 10.63 14.19 -3.55
C THR A 30 11.98 14.88 -3.53
N GLU A 31 12.51 15.19 -2.35
CA GLU A 31 13.68 16.07 -2.20
C GLU A 31 15.01 15.33 -2.39
N HIS A 32 15.08 14.06 -1.98
CA HIS A 32 16.34 13.30 -1.98
C HIS A 32 16.40 12.24 -3.07
N LEU A 33 15.30 11.52 -3.30
CA LEU A 33 15.22 10.46 -4.31
C LEU A 33 14.72 10.95 -5.67
N LYS A 34 14.35 12.23 -5.78
CA LYS A 34 13.91 12.89 -7.03
C LYS A 34 12.71 12.21 -7.69
N SER A 35 11.87 11.54 -6.88
CA SER A 35 10.58 11.04 -7.34
C SER A 35 9.66 12.22 -7.65
N THR A 36 9.02 12.18 -8.81
CA THR A 36 7.99 13.17 -9.17
C THR A 36 6.65 12.91 -8.49
N ASN A 37 6.44 11.70 -7.96
CA ASN A 37 5.22 11.32 -7.28
C ASN A 37 5.46 11.29 -5.76
N PRO A 38 4.83 12.20 -4.98
CA PRO A 38 4.93 12.20 -3.52
C PRO A 38 4.07 11.12 -2.87
N ARG A 39 3.12 10.51 -3.60
CA ARG A 39 2.21 9.52 -3.03
C ARG A 39 2.97 8.27 -2.60
N LEU A 40 2.53 7.69 -1.50
CA LEU A 40 3.05 6.41 -1.02
C LEU A 40 2.61 5.28 -1.96
N HIS A 41 3.55 4.42 -2.31
CA HIS A 41 3.26 3.12 -2.89
C HIS A 41 2.74 2.16 -1.80
N SER A 42 2.24 1.01 -2.24
CA SER A 42 1.61 0.03 -1.36
C SER A 42 2.59 -0.51 -0.29
N ASP A 43 3.87 -0.69 -0.65
CA ASP A 43 4.94 -1.15 0.23
C ASP A 43 5.34 -0.08 1.26
N GLU A 44 5.53 1.16 0.82
CA GLU A 44 5.81 2.30 1.68
C GLU A 44 4.67 2.54 2.69
N THR A 45 3.42 2.30 2.27
CA THR A 45 2.25 2.38 3.16
C THR A 45 2.31 1.31 4.25
N LEU A 46 2.76 0.09 3.93
CA LEU A 46 2.93 -0.98 4.92
C LEU A 46 4.11 -0.69 5.87
N LEU A 47 5.20 -0.11 5.36
CA LEU A 47 6.31 0.34 6.21
C LEU A 47 5.87 1.45 7.17
N ALA A 48 5.10 2.43 6.68
CA ALA A 48 4.54 3.49 7.52
C ALA A 48 3.58 2.93 8.60
N LEU A 49 2.76 1.93 8.25
CA LEU A 49 1.93 1.21 9.20
C LEU A 49 2.78 0.48 10.27
N ALA A 50 3.86 -0.17 9.85
CA ALA A 50 4.78 -0.86 10.76
C ALA A 50 5.43 0.10 11.76
N VAL A 51 5.86 1.28 11.32
CA VAL A 51 6.39 2.32 12.22
C VAL A 51 5.31 2.83 13.18
N SER A 52 4.10 3.08 12.67
CA SER A 52 2.96 3.56 13.47
C SER A 52 2.52 2.56 14.55
N SER A 53 2.71 1.26 14.31
CA SER A 53 2.34 0.20 15.26
C SER A 53 3.00 0.31 16.64
N ARG A 54 4.14 1.00 16.75
CA ARG A 54 4.83 1.21 18.03
C ARG A 54 4.02 2.07 19.02
N GLY A 55 3.29 3.06 18.51
CA GLY A 55 2.53 4.02 19.32
C GLY A 55 1.01 3.90 19.18
N ASN A 56 0.53 3.10 18.23
CA ASN A 56 -0.89 2.96 17.91
C ASN A 56 -1.30 1.48 17.93
N ALA A 57 -2.10 1.11 18.94
CA ALA A 57 -2.58 -0.26 19.12
C ALA A 57 -3.41 -0.77 17.93
N ILE A 58 -4.12 0.12 17.23
CA ILE A 58 -4.93 -0.24 16.07
C ILE A 58 -4.02 -0.48 14.86
N ALA A 59 -2.97 0.31 14.68
CA ALA A 59 -1.95 0.04 13.67
C ALA A 59 -1.24 -1.31 13.92
N ALA A 60 -0.97 -1.66 15.19
CA ALA A 60 -0.43 -2.97 15.56
C ALA A 60 -1.41 -4.12 15.23
N GLN A 61 -2.69 -3.96 15.57
CA GLN A 61 -3.74 -4.93 15.20
C GLN A 61 -3.83 -5.14 13.68
N LEU A 62 -3.69 -4.07 12.89
CA LEU A 62 -3.68 -4.16 11.43
C LEU A 62 -2.43 -4.91 10.92
N MET A 63 -1.25 -4.63 11.47
CA MET A 63 -0.02 -5.36 11.15
C MET A 63 -0.17 -6.86 11.39
N ASP A 64 -0.73 -7.26 12.54
CA ASP A 64 -0.98 -8.66 12.87
C ASP A 64 -2.03 -9.31 11.95
N SER A 65 -2.89 -8.50 11.34
CA SER A 65 -3.95 -8.96 10.43
C SER A 65 -3.50 -9.06 8.96
N ILE A 66 -2.26 -8.69 8.60
CA ILE A 66 -1.80 -8.67 7.19
C ILE A 66 -1.98 -10.04 6.52
N ASN A 67 -1.75 -11.13 7.24
CA ASN A 67 -1.89 -12.49 6.71
C ASN A 67 -3.32 -12.83 6.25
N LYS A 68 -4.34 -12.08 6.70
CA LYS A 68 -5.73 -12.25 6.26
C LYS A 68 -5.96 -11.83 4.80
N LEU A 69 -5.03 -11.07 4.21
CA LEU A 69 -5.08 -10.71 2.79
C LEU A 69 -4.75 -11.89 1.86
N LYS A 70 -4.13 -12.94 2.40
CA LYS A 70 -3.74 -14.12 1.62
C LYS A 70 -5.00 -14.83 1.10
N GLY A 71 -5.02 -15.07 -0.21
CA GLY A 71 -6.14 -15.68 -0.91
C GLY A 71 -7.26 -14.72 -1.28
N CYS A 72 -7.14 -13.42 -0.95
CA CYS A 72 -8.05 -12.41 -1.46
C CYS A 72 -7.79 -12.12 -2.94
N ASP A 73 -8.83 -11.71 -3.66
CA ASP A 73 -8.73 -11.28 -5.05
C ASP A 73 -8.67 -9.75 -5.15
N ALA A 74 -7.81 -9.25 -6.03
CA ALA A 74 -7.69 -7.84 -6.36
C ALA A 74 -7.75 -7.65 -7.88
N HIS A 75 -8.69 -6.81 -8.35
CA HIS A 75 -8.81 -6.45 -9.76
C HIS A 75 -8.39 -5.00 -9.98
N PHE A 76 -7.52 -4.78 -10.96
CA PHE A 76 -7.04 -3.45 -11.32
C PHE A 76 -7.53 -3.07 -12.72
N SER A 77 -7.97 -1.82 -12.87
CA SER A 77 -8.37 -1.28 -14.16
C SER A 77 -7.18 -1.02 -15.10
N VAL A 78 -5.95 -1.29 -14.68
CA VAL A 78 -4.72 -1.12 -15.46
C VAL A 78 -3.73 -2.22 -15.11
N ILE A 79 -2.82 -2.53 -16.03
CA ILE A 79 -1.62 -3.31 -15.73
C ILE A 79 -0.86 -2.57 -14.63
N ILE A 80 -0.58 -3.26 -13.53
CA ILE A 80 0.11 -2.69 -12.38
C ILE A 80 1.63 -2.68 -12.56
N SER A 81 2.31 -1.91 -11.72
CA SER A 81 3.77 -1.86 -11.71
C SER A 81 4.38 -3.21 -11.27
N PRO A 82 5.60 -3.56 -11.73
CA PRO A 82 6.30 -4.75 -11.23
C PRO A 82 6.53 -4.73 -9.70
N THR A 83 6.67 -3.55 -9.11
CA THR A 83 6.82 -3.38 -7.66
C THR A 83 5.54 -3.79 -6.92
N ASP A 84 4.39 -3.27 -7.36
CA ASP A 84 3.09 -3.64 -6.78
C ASP A 84 2.77 -5.12 -7.03
N GLU A 85 3.07 -5.65 -8.22
CA GLU A 85 2.90 -7.08 -8.53
C GLU A 85 3.70 -7.96 -7.56
N ASN A 86 4.97 -7.63 -7.33
CA ASN A 86 5.82 -8.33 -6.36
C ASN A 86 5.23 -8.29 -4.96
N LEU A 87 4.76 -7.12 -4.52
CA LEU A 87 4.19 -6.97 -3.20
C LEU A 87 2.91 -7.81 -3.04
N TYR A 88 1.94 -7.66 -3.95
CA TYR A 88 0.68 -8.38 -3.85
C TYR A 88 0.88 -9.90 -3.94
N ARG A 89 1.80 -10.36 -4.80
CA ARG A 89 2.21 -11.76 -4.84
C ARG A 89 2.81 -12.23 -3.50
N THR A 90 3.66 -11.42 -2.87
CA THR A 90 4.27 -11.74 -1.57
C THR A 90 3.21 -11.82 -0.47
N LEU A 91 2.20 -10.96 -0.52
CA LEU A 91 1.03 -10.99 0.37
C LEU A 91 0.08 -12.17 0.06
N GLY A 92 0.31 -12.90 -1.03
CA GLY A 92 -0.53 -14.00 -1.47
C GLY A 92 -1.91 -13.55 -1.97
N ILE A 93 -2.01 -12.33 -2.51
CA ILE A 93 -3.22 -11.79 -3.14
C ILE A 93 -3.26 -12.25 -4.60
N ASN A 94 -4.42 -12.74 -5.05
CA ASN A 94 -4.66 -13.09 -6.45
C ASN A 94 -4.95 -11.81 -7.24
N VAL A 95 -4.05 -11.44 -8.14
CA VAL A 95 -4.17 -10.21 -8.93
C VAL A 95 -4.68 -10.51 -10.33
N SER A 96 -5.64 -9.70 -10.78
CA SER A 96 -6.04 -9.59 -12.18
C SER A 96 -6.03 -8.12 -12.62
N CYS A 97 -5.86 -7.87 -13.92
CA CYS A 97 -5.92 -6.51 -14.45
C CYS A 97 -6.50 -6.46 -15.85
N GLU A 98 -7.02 -5.29 -16.24
CA GLU A 98 -7.31 -4.98 -17.63
C GLU A 98 -6.00 -4.80 -18.43
N PRO A 99 -5.95 -5.24 -19.70
CA PRO A 99 -4.74 -5.22 -20.52
C PRO A 99 -4.45 -3.82 -21.10
N LYS A 100 -4.37 -2.80 -20.25
CA LYS A 100 -4.03 -1.42 -20.62
C LYS A 100 -3.16 -0.77 -19.55
N PHE A 101 -2.28 0.13 -19.96
CA PHE A 101 -1.43 0.88 -19.05
C PHE A 101 -2.15 2.13 -18.51
N GLU A 102 -1.71 2.60 -17.33
CA GLU A 102 -2.21 3.84 -16.70
C GLU A 102 -2.00 5.09 -17.56
N GLN A 103 -0.96 5.09 -18.39
CA GLN A 103 -0.63 6.16 -19.32
C GLN A 103 -0.88 5.70 -20.75
N ARG A 104 -0.99 6.64 -21.70
CA ARG A 104 -1.04 6.35 -23.15
C ARG A 104 0.31 5.85 -23.68
N ARG A 105 0.80 4.73 -23.12
CA ARG A 105 2.06 4.07 -23.42
C ARG A 105 1.84 2.55 -23.40
N PHE A 106 2.79 1.81 -23.98
CA PHE A 106 2.71 0.36 -24.10
C PHE A 106 3.55 -0.41 -23.08
N TYR A 107 4.20 0.27 -22.13
CA TYR A 107 5.06 -0.35 -21.13
C TYR A 107 5.27 0.57 -19.91
N HIS A 108 5.55 -0.04 -18.76
CA HIS A 108 6.14 0.63 -17.59
C HIS A 108 7.63 0.82 -17.87
N LYS A 109 8.11 2.06 -17.81
CA LYS A 109 9.48 2.43 -18.16
C LYS A 109 10.44 2.17 -17.01
#